data_AF-A0A7X0EBH4-F1
#
_entry.id   AF-A0A7X0EBH4-F1
#
_cell.length_a   1.000
_cell.length_b   1.000
_cell.length_c   1.000
_cell.angle_alpha   90.00
_cell.angle_beta   90.00
_cell.angle_gamma   90.00
#
_symmetry.space_group_name_H-M   'P 1'
#
loop_
_entity.id
_entity.type
_entity.pdbx_description
1 polymer ?
#
loop_
_entity_poly.entity_id
_entity_poly.type
_entity_poly.pdbx_seq_one_letter_code
_entity_poly.pdbx_strand_id
1 'polypeptide(L)'
;MSPAEEERARTLTDLVDRLSPEAARKLFEEVDAAPDQSRAVVRRALIQKLNAQRQAHARRQFTQLFEPFLTSDPWLLRDEFHCPGTIHPLDVGGLWSALAAKPLAPLSRSVDETLSALAQEQPLFVVLRTPKALALREELRVAATTRLSQTLQDKAATKDLLEAMNAWRRAEATRKGLGLVPRPLAVADLSLLCVLLENGSHYGRLVTGLNNDDDSTGANGAGAVLSHQAPGVPAAQAAQLSLLMPLVLLNRHRAYRQMSGYLVQGPPDWQPVLLSALVRHLARTCQVLADELGQLAGAGEVARRPLVVASDRRELLERELVHLDELLTLFDEFDLLRDGREASLAHSHLDSMIKKVEGTLYPYLSTRVSVTSHAKGRMALDHAALAWALGYTMRWRNTLTRSLHWGTRYSDFRDRLVEDLTDAYRAAFSRTEAGDSRERLGQAVRAAELSQAVGADLRESMTLLDQGLVQTATDRLRDATPITGAENALITTLLLKAQDELRRTRHWRDANLVDFVTLAEGRGLKA
;
A
#
# COMPACT_ATOMS: atom_id res chain seq x y z
N MET A 1 13.25 -50.17 12.00
CA MET A 1 12.37 -49.38 12.87
C MET A 1 11.31 -50.30 13.43
N SER A 2 11.02 -50.18 14.72
CA SER A 2 9.93 -50.92 15.35
C SER A 2 8.57 -50.26 15.04
N PRO A 3 7.44 -50.99 15.12
CA PRO A 3 6.10 -50.43 14.89
C PRO A 3 5.77 -49.23 15.79
N ALA A 4 6.33 -49.19 17.01
CA ALA A 4 6.13 -48.09 17.96
C ALA A 4 6.93 -46.83 17.58
N GLU A 5 8.07 -46.98 16.90
CA GLU A 5 8.86 -45.86 16.36
C GLU A 5 8.18 -45.23 15.13
N GLU A 6 7.53 -46.05 14.30
CA GLU A 6 6.73 -45.57 13.15
C GLU A 6 5.53 -44.75 13.59
N GLU A 7 4.80 -45.21 14.61
CA GLU A 7 3.63 -44.48 15.14
C GLU A 7 4.04 -43.12 15.74
N ARG A 8 5.12 -43.09 16.53
CA ARG A 8 5.68 -41.84 17.07
C ARG A 8 6.12 -40.88 15.97
N ALA A 9 6.74 -41.38 14.90
CA ALA A 9 7.16 -40.57 13.77
C ALA A 9 5.97 -39.96 13.02
N ARG A 10 4.86 -40.70 12.86
CA ARG A 10 3.62 -40.18 12.26
C ARG A 10 2.99 -39.08 13.12
N THR A 11 2.81 -39.32 14.42
CA THR A 11 2.26 -38.30 15.34
C THR A 11 3.10 -37.02 15.34
N LEU A 12 4.42 -37.14 15.30
CA LEU A 12 5.33 -35.99 15.22
C LEU A 12 5.19 -35.22 13.90
N THR A 13 5.04 -35.94 12.79
CA THR A 13 4.86 -35.32 11.47
C THR A 13 3.55 -34.54 11.42
N ASP A 14 2.46 -35.10 11.94
CA ASP A 14 1.15 -34.44 12.02
C ASP A 14 1.19 -33.16 12.89
N LEU A 15 1.97 -33.17 13.97
CA LEU A 15 2.15 -32.00 14.84
C LEU A 15 2.96 -30.91 14.13
N VAL A 16 4.04 -31.30 13.45
CA VAL A 16 4.87 -30.37 12.66
C VAL A 16 4.05 -29.74 11.53
N ASP A 17 3.20 -30.52 10.85
CA ASP A 17 2.38 -30.04 9.75
C ASP A 17 1.38 -28.95 10.14
N ARG A 18 0.98 -28.86 11.41
CA ARG A 18 0.11 -27.79 11.92
C ARG A 18 0.84 -26.46 12.17
N LEU A 19 2.17 -26.45 12.19
CA LEU A 19 2.94 -25.23 12.43
C LEU A 19 2.82 -24.24 11.25
N SER A 20 2.84 -22.95 11.56
CA SER A 20 3.08 -21.92 10.54
C SER A 20 4.49 -22.08 9.94
N PRO A 21 4.75 -21.61 8.70
CA PRO A 21 6.08 -21.68 8.10
C PRO A 21 7.18 -21.01 8.93
N GLU A 22 6.86 -19.90 9.61
CA GLU A 22 7.80 -19.18 10.48
C GLU A 22 8.09 -19.95 11.77
N ALA A 23 7.06 -20.54 12.39
CA ALA A 23 7.25 -21.38 13.57
C ALA A 23 8.07 -22.63 13.25
N ALA A 24 7.80 -23.28 12.11
CA ALA A 24 8.57 -24.43 11.62
C ALA A 24 10.04 -24.04 11.34
N ARG A 25 10.30 -22.83 10.83
CA ARG A 25 11.65 -22.34 10.61
C ARG A 25 12.42 -22.12 11.92
N LYS A 26 11.82 -21.42 12.88
CA LYS A 26 12.44 -21.18 14.19
C LYS A 26 12.77 -22.50 14.91
N LEU A 27 11.82 -23.43 14.90
CA LEU A 27 12.01 -24.75 15.49
C LEU A 27 13.11 -25.55 14.79
N PHE A 28 13.23 -25.43 13.46
CA PHE A 28 14.34 -26.05 12.73
C PHE A 28 15.70 -25.48 13.17
N GLU A 29 15.82 -24.15 13.29
CA GLU A 29 17.06 -23.50 13.72
C GLU A 29 17.49 -23.94 15.14
N GLU A 30 16.53 -24.09 16.06
CA GLU A 30 16.79 -24.61 17.42
C GLU A 30 17.21 -26.08 17.43
N VAL A 31 16.58 -26.91 16.60
CA VAL A 31 16.91 -28.34 16.48
C VAL A 31 18.27 -28.55 15.82
N ASP A 32 18.63 -27.74 14.83
CA ASP A 32 19.89 -27.83 14.09
C ASP A 32 21.10 -27.30 14.90
N ALA A 33 20.88 -26.34 15.81
CA ALA A 33 21.92 -25.79 16.68
C ALA A 33 22.43 -26.77 17.76
N ALA A 34 21.63 -27.77 18.13
CA ALA A 34 21.96 -28.78 19.12
C ALA A 34 21.65 -30.19 18.57
N PRO A 35 22.52 -30.73 17.70
CA PRO A 35 22.28 -32.01 17.04
C PRO A 35 22.29 -33.15 18.06
N ASP A 36 21.12 -33.77 18.26
CA ASP A 36 20.89 -34.93 19.12
C ASP A 36 20.15 -36.01 18.31
N GLN A 37 20.53 -37.28 18.49
CA GLN A 37 19.84 -38.43 17.89
C GLN A 37 18.34 -38.44 18.23
N SER A 38 17.97 -37.97 19.43
CA SER A 38 16.56 -37.87 19.85
C SER A 38 15.73 -36.89 19.00
N ARG A 39 16.39 -35.92 18.35
CA ARG A 39 15.77 -34.84 17.57
C ARG A 39 15.83 -35.07 16.05
N ALA A 40 16.48 -36.14 15.59
CA ALA A 40 16.65 -36.44 14.18
C ALA A 40 15.32 -36.62 13.43
N VAL A 41 14.32 -37.23 14.07
CA VAL A 41 12.97 -37.44 13.49
C VAL A 41 12.23 -36.10 13.34
N VAL A 42 12.31 -35.24 14.35
CA VAL A 42 11.74 -33.88 14.33
C VAL A 42 12.39 -33.04 13.23
N ARG A 43 13.72 -33.09 13.12
CA ARG A 43 14.49 -32.41 12.07
C ARG A 43 14.03 -32.83 10.67
N ARG A 44 13.84 -34.14 10.43
CA ARG A 44 13.41 -34.68 9.14
C ARG A 44 11.98 -34.24 8.78
N ALA A 45 11.05 -34.28 9.74
CA ALA A 45 9.68 -33.81 9.54
C ALA A 45 9.64 -32.31 9.21
N LEU A 46 10.46 -31.49 9.88
CA LEU A 46 10.58 -30.06 9.60
C LEU A 46 11.14 -29.79 8.20
N ILE A 47 12.17 -30.53 7.77
CA ILE A 47 12.72 -30.40 6.41
C ILE A 47 11.65 -30.72 5.36
N GLN A 48 10.91 -31.83 5.54
CA GLN A 48 9.84 -32.21 4.63
C GLN A 48 8.77 -31.12 4.53
N LYS A 49 8.27 -30.61 5.66
CA LYS A 49 7.30 -29.52 5.69
C LYS A 49 7.81 -28.25 5.01
N LEU A 50 9.03 -27.82 5.33
CA LEU A 50 9.61 -26.58 4.80
C LEU A 50 9.87 -26.66 3.28
N ASN A 51 10.04 -27.87 2.74
CA ASN A 51 10.29 -28.11 1.31
C ASN A 51 9.05 -28.58 0.52
N ALA A 52 7.95 -28.98 1.17
CA ALA A 52 6.79 -29.65 0.57
C ALA A 52 6.16 -28.94 -0.65
N GLN A 53 6.20 -27.61 -0.71
CA GLN A 53 5.59 -26.82 -1.79
C GLN A 53 6.62 -26.20 -2.75
N ARG A 54 7.89 -26.58 -2.65
CA ARG A 54 8.99 -25.89 -3.34
C ARG A 54 9.50 -26.69 -4.52
N GLN A 55 8.77 -26.63 -5.63
CA GLN A 55 9.22 -27.19 -6.91
C GLN A 55 9.99 -26.14 -7.74
N ALA A 56 10.81 -26.60 -8.70
CA ALA A 56 11.69 -25.82 -9.57
C ALA A 56 12.77 -25.00 -8.83
N HIS A 57 13.77 -25.70 -8.26
CA HIS A 57 14.87 -25.09 -7.52
C HIS A 57 15.81 -24.27 -8.41
N ALA A 58 16.06 -24.74 -9.63
CA ALA A 58 16.87 -24.06 -10.63
C ALA A 58 16.27 -22.70 -11.01
N ARG A 59 14.94 -22.63 -11.21
CA ARG A 59 14.23 -21.36 -11.45
C ARG A 59 14.46 -20.37 -10.31
N ARG A 60 14.39 -20.82 -9.06
CA ARG A 60 14.59 -19.98 -7.88
C ARG A 60 16.02 -19.46 -7.80
N GLN A 61 17.02 -20.31 -8.01
CA GLN A 61 18.41 -19.89 -8.09
C GLN A 61 18.63 -18.84 -9.18
N PHE A 62 18.02 -19.05 -10.35
CA PHE A 62 18.09 -18.10 -11.45
C PHE A 62 17.42 -16.76 -11.10
N THR A 63 16.22 -16.78 -10.51
CA THR A 63 15.54 -15.54 -10.08
C THR A 63 16.33 -14.77 -9.02
N GLN A 64 17.04 -15.46 -8.13
CA GLN A 64 17.88 -14.82 -7.10
C GLN A 64 19.00 -13.94 -7.66
N LEU A 65 19.44 -14.16 -8.91
CA LEU A 65 20.42 -13.30 -9.58
C LEU A 65 19.90 -11.87 -9.78
N PHE A 66 18.58 -11.71 -9.90
CA PHE A 66 17.93 -10.43 -10.16
C PHE A 66 17.28 -9.84 -8.90
N GLU A 67 17.19 -10.59 -7.81
CA GLU A 67 16.42 -10.24 -6.61
C GLU A 67 16.63 -8.81 -6.12
N PRO A 68 17.85 -8.22 -6.08
CA PRO A 68 18.04 -6.83 -5.65
C PRO A 68 17.30 -5.81 -6.53
N PHE A 69 17.07 -6.12 -7.80
CA PHE A 69 16.55 -5.21 -8.81
C PHE A 69 15.05 -5.40 -9.09
N LEU A 70 14.44 -6.46 -8.54
CA LEU A 70 13.05 -6.80 -8.83
C LEU A 70 12.07 -5.83 -8.16
N THR A 71 11.06 -5.36 -8.89
CA THR A 71 9.87 -4.72 -8.31
C THR A 71 8.72 -5.72 -8.19
N SER A 72 7.93 -5.57 -7.13
CA SER A 72 6.69 -6.32 -6.93
C SER A 72 5.45 -5.58 -7.41
N ASP A 73 5.58 -4.36 -7.94
CA ASP A 73 4.44 -3.55 -8.36
C ASP A 73 3.92 -3.98 -9.75
N PRO A 74 2.73 -4.61 -9.83
CA PRO A 74 2.19 -5.04 -11.12
C PRO A 74 1.75 -3.87 -12.00
N TRP A 75 1.52 -2.68 -11.46
CA TRP A 75 1.12 -1.51 -12.25
C TRP A 75 2.21 -1.05 -13.22
N LEU A 76 3.48 -1.22 -12.86
CA LEU A 76 4.63 -0.90 -13.72
C LEU A 76 4.76 -1.85 -14.92
N LEU A 77 3.98 -2.93 -14.97
CA LEU A 77 3.87 -3.78 -16.16
C LEU A 77 3.00 -3.17 -17.25
N ARG A 78 2.17 -2.18 -16.94
CA ARG A 78 1.30 -1.52 -17.93
C ARG A 78 2.12 -0.55 -18.76
N ASP A 79 1.85 -0.47 -20.05
CA ASP A 79 2.62 0.37 -20.98
C ASP A 79 2.60 1.85 -20.56
N GLU A 80 1.44 2.32 -20.12
CA GLU A 80 1.20 3.70 -19.67
C GLU A 80 2.00 4.10 -18.41
N PHE A 81 2.42 3.14 -17.58
CA PHE A 81 3.14 3.39 -16.31
C PHE A 81 4.55 2.81 -16.30
N HIS A 82 4.95 2.11 -17.37
CA HIS A 82 6.21 1.40 -17.42
C HIS A 82 7.40 2.35 -17.27
N CYS A 83 8.24 2.16 -16.26
CA CYS A 83 9.42 3.01 -16.07
C CYS A 83 10.68 2.34 -16.62
N PRO A 84 11.66 3.10 -17.14
CA PRO A 84 12.99 2.57 -17.44
C PRO A 84 13.56 1.82 -16.24
N GLY A 85 14.25 0.70 -16.49
CA GLY A 85 14.83 -0.12 -15.43
C GLY A 85 13.80 -0.93 -14.61
N THR A 86 12.52 -0.96 -15.00
CA THR A 86 11.52 -1.85 -14.38
C THR A 86 11.86 -3.30 -14.69
N ILE A 87 12.10 -4.10 -13.65
CA ILE A 87 12.31 -5.54 -13.79
C ILE A 87 11.34 -6.24 -12.86
N HIS A 88 10.41 -6.98 -13.44
CA HIS A 88 9.39 -7.70 -12.69
C HIS A 88 9.71 -9.20 -12.68
N PRO A 89 9.29 -9.97 -11.65
CA PRO A 89 9.44 -11.43 -11.62
C PRO A 89 8.87 -12.15 -12.84
N LEU A 90 7.93 -11.54 -13.57
CA LEU A 90 7.41 -12.08 -14.84
C LEU A 90 8.45 -12.02 -15.96
N ASP A 91 9.30 -11.00 -16.00
CA ASP A 91 10.30 -10.82 -17.06
C ASP A 91 11.38 -11.90 -16.91
N VAL A 92 11.89 -12.07 -15.69
CA VAL A 92 12.85 -13.12 -15.32
C VAL A 92 12.25 -14.51 -15.46
N GLY A 93 10.97 -14.68 -15.10
CA GLY A 93 10.25 -15.94 -15.30
C GLY A 93 10.10 -16.32 -16.78
N GLY A 94 9.81 -15.35 -17.65
CA GLY A 94 9.76 -15.54 -19.09
C GLY A 94 11.12 -15.89 -19.67
N LEU A 95 12.18 -15.18 -19.25
CA LEU A 95 13.55 -15.47 -19.67
C LEU A 95 13.96 -16.89 -19.26
N TRP A 96 13.72 -17.26 -18.00
CA TRP A 96 13.96 -18.61 -17.50
C TRP A 96 13.20 -19.66 -18.31
N SER A 97 11.90 -19.45 -18.55
CA SER A 97 11.08 -20.40 -19.30
C SER A 97 11.62 -20.63 -20.71
N ALA A 98 12.10 -19.59 -21.38
CA ALA A 98 12.66 -19.71 -22.72
C ALA A 98 14.04 -20.38 -22.73
N LEU A 99 14.90 -20.05 -21.77
CA LEU A 99 16.25 -20.61 -21.68
C LEU A 99 16.25 -22.08 -21.19
N ALA A 100 15.45 -22.40 -20.18
CA ALA A 100 15.39 -23.74 -19.59
C ALA A 100 14.78 -24.77 -20.53
N ALA A 101 13.89 -24.36 -21.46
CA ALA A 101 13.21 -25.29 -22.37
C ALA A 101 14.13 -25.92 -23.42
N LYS A 102 15.16 -25.20 -23.88
CA LYS A 102 16.06 -25.68 -24.94
C LYS A 102 17.54 -25.45 -24.62
N PRO A 103 18.06 -24.21 -24.67
CA PRO A 103 19.51 -24.00 -24.63
C PRO A 103 20.16 -24.40 -23.31
N LEU A 104 19.43 -24.35 -22.18
CA LEU A 104 19.95 -24.72 -20.86
C LEU A 104 19.30 -25.99 -20.28
N ALA A 105 18.54 -26.75 -21.07
CA ALA A 105 17.77 -27.89 -20.56
C ALA A 105 18.61 -28.96 -19.80
N PRO A 106 19.83 -29.35 -20.25
CA PRO A 106 20.69 -30.27 -19.50
C PRO A 106 21.15 -29.66 -18.17
N LEU A 107 21.61 -28.41 -18.18
CA LEU A 107 22.11 -27.71 -16.99
C LEU A 107 20.98 -27.47 -15.97
N SER A 108 19.81 -27.04 -16.42
CA SER A 108 18.63 -26.85 -15.58
C SER A 108 18.26 -28.14 -14.83
N ARG A 109 18.24 -29.29 -15.52
CA ARG A 109 17.95 -30.58 -14.90
C ARG A 109 19.01 -30.98 -13.88
N SER A 110 20.29 -30.84 -14.22
CA SER A 110 21.40 -31.11 -13.31
C SER A 110 21.33 -30.27 -12.02
N VAL A 111 21.01 -28.99 -12.16
CA VAL A 111 20.82 -28.08 -11.02
C VAL A 111 19.62 -28.51 -10.17
N ASP A 112 18.48 -28.79 -10.80
CA ASP A 112 17.28 -29.25 -10.07
C ASP A 112 17.51 -30.57 -9.34
N GLU A 113 18.14 -31.56 -9.98
CA GLU A 113 18.50 -32.85 -9.37
C GLU A 113 19.44 -32.66 -8.17
N THR A 114 20.49 -31.85 -8.35
CA THR A 114 21.47 -31.60 -7.29
C THR A 114 20.87 -30.86 -6.11
N LEU A 115 20.07 -29.82 -6.36
CA LEU A 115 19.42 -29.05 -5.29
C LEU A 115 18.31 -29.86 -4.62
N SER A 116 17.60 -30.72 -5.37
CA SER A 116 16.61 -31.63 -4.79
C SER A 116 17.28 -32.64 -3.85
N ALA A 117 18.43 -33.19 -4.23
CA ALA A 117 19.19 -34.10 -3.37
C ALA A 117 19.63 -33.40 -2.07
N LEU A 118 20.19 -32.18 -2.16
CA LEU A 118 20.55 -31.39 -0.97
C LEU A 118 19.32 -31.02 -0.12
N ALA A 119 18.18 -30.75 -0.75
CA ALA A 119 16.93 -30.43 -0.07
C ALA A 119 16.30 -31.62 0.67
N GLN A 120 16.77 -32.86 0.45
CA GLN A 120 16.39 -34.00 1.28
C GLN A 120 17.04 -33.96 2.67
N GLU A 121 18.19 -33.31 2.78
CA GLU A 121 19.02 -33.28 3.99
C GLU A 121 18.90 -31.98 4.79
N GLN A 122 18.51 -30.89 4.13
CA GLN A 122 18.40 -29.55 4.72
C GLN A 122 17.22 -28.75 4.13
N PRO A 123 16.66 -27.78 4.87
CA PRO A 123 15.67 -26.87 4.31
C PRO A 123 16.24 -26.05 3.16
N LEU A 124 15.42 -25.79 2.14
CA LEU A 124 15.88 -25.15 0.91
C LEU A 124 16.55 -23.79 1.15
N PHE A 125 16.11 -23.00 2.15
CA PHE A 125 16.73 -21.69 2.42
C PHE A 125 18.18 -21.79 2.93
N VAL A 126 18.56 -22.93 3.54
CA VAL A 126 19.94 -23.24 3.91
C VAL A 126 20.70 -23.75 2.68
N VAL A 127 20.11 -24.70 1.94
CA VAL A 127 20.69 -25.29 0.73
C VAL A 127 21.11 -24.21 -0.27
N LEU A 128 20.24 -23.23 -0.55
CA LEU A 128 20.50 -22.18 -1.55
C LEU A 128 21.71 -21.28 -1.20
N ARG A 129 22.17 -21.30 0.06
CA ARG A 129 23.34 -20.55 0.54
C ARG A 129 24.62 -21.39 0.61
N THR A 130 24.54 -22.69 0.36
CA THR A 130 25.71 -23.57 0.37
C THR A 130 26.69 -23.22 -0.75
N PRO A 131 28.00 -23.44 -0.58
CA PRO A 131 28.99 -23.19 -1.64
C PRO A 131 28.65 -23.90 -2.96
N LYS A 132 28.12 -25.14 -2.88
CA LYS A 132 27.71 -25.91 -4.04
C LYS A 132 26.53 -25.25 -4.79
N ALA A 133 25.52 -24.78 -4.06
CA ALA A 133 24.38 -24.10 -4.67
C ALA A 133 24.77 -22.74 -5.29
N LEU A 134 25.71 -22.02 -4.66
CA LEU A 134 26.26 -20.78 -5.19
C LEU A 134 27.09 -21.01 -6.47
N ALA A 135 27.88 -22.09 -6.53
CA ALA A 135 28.61 -22.49 -7.73
C ALA A 135 27.66 -22.83 -8.88
N LEU A 136 26.61 -23.63 -8.62
CA LEU A 136 25.59 -23.95 -9.63
C LEU A 136 24.84 -22.69 -10.12
N ARG A 137 24.57 -21.74 -9.23
CA ARG A 137 23.97 -20.45 -9.61
C ARG A 137 24.90 -19.67 -10.54
N GLU A 138 26.20 -19.69 -10.27
CA GLU A 138 27.20 -19.03 -11.11
C GLU A 138 27.34 -19.71 -12.49
N GLU A 139 27.32 -21.04 -12.54
CA GLU A 139 27.28 -21.79 -13.81
C GLU A 139 26.04 -21.43 -14.63
N LEU A 140 24.87 -21.36 -14.01
CA LEU A 140 23.64 -20.91 -14.66
C LEU A 140 23.77 -19.47 -15.18
N ARG A 141 24.34 -18.57 -14.39
CA ARG A 141 24.56 -17.17 -14.78
C ARG A 141 25.44 -17.09 -16.03
N VAL A 142 26.60 -17.75 -16.03
CA VAL A 142 27.56 -17.75 -17.14
C VAL A 142 26.95 -18.35 -18.41
N ALA A 143 26.24 -19.48 -18.28
CA ALA A 143 25.60 -20.14 -19.42
C ALA A 143 24.46 -19.28 -20.01
N ALA A 144 23.62 -18.71 -19.15
CA ALA A 144 22.53 -17.82 -19.55
C ALA A 144 23.05 -16.54 -20.23
N THR A 145 24.08 -15.92 -19.64
CA THR A 145 24.77 -14.75 -20.20
C THR A 145 25.28 -15.06 -21.60
N THR A 146 26.10 -16.10 -21.73
CA THR A 146 26.69 -16.49 -23.02
C THR A 146 25.63 -16.70 -24.09
N ARG A 147 24.54 -17.40 -23.74
CA ARG A 147 23.43 -17.64 -24.66
C ARG A 147 22.71 -16.35 -25.04
N LEU A 148 22.50 -15.45 -24.09
CA LEU A 148 21.79 -14.21 -24.31
C LEU A 148 22.59 -13.24 -25.17
N SER A 149 23.89 -13.10 -24.90
CA SER A 149 24.80 -12.28 -25.70
C SER A 149 24.88 -12.78 -27.15
N GLN A 150 24.92 -14.10 -27.38
CA GLN A 150 24.81 -14.68 -28.74
C GLN A 150 23.46 -14.40 -29.39
N THR A 151 22.36 -14.51 -28.63
CA THR A 151 21.01 -14.28 -29.15
C THR A 151 20.84 -12.83 -29.60
N LEU A 152 21.37 -11.87 -28.83
CA LEU A 152 21.31 -10.43 -29.13
C LEU A 152 22.07 -10.03 -30.41
N GLN A 153 22.99 -10.87 -30.89
CA GLN A 153 23.71 -10.65 -32.15
C GLN A 153 22.88 -11.07 -33.38
N ASP A 154 21.82 -11.87 -33.20
CA ASP A 154 20.93 -12.34 -34.26
C ASP A 154 19.52 -11.75 -34.09
N LYS A 155 19.10 -10.95 -35.07
CA LYS A 155 17.79 -10.28 -35.08
C LYS A 155 16.63 -11.28 -35.07
N ALA A 156 16.75 -12.40 -35.79
CA ALA A 156 15.69 -13.41 -35.86
C ALA A 156 15.57 -14.15 -34.51
N ALA A 157 16.70 -14.61 -33.97
CA ALA A 157 16.72 -15.27 -32.66
C ALA A 157 16.25 -14.35 -31.52
N THR A 158 16.62 -13.06 -31.57
CA THR A 158 16.13 -12.05 -30.60
C THR A 158 14.62 -11.90 -30.67
N LYS A 159 14.05 -11.81 -31.88
CA LYS A 159 12.60 -11.71 -32.08
C LYS A 159 11.88 -12.93 -31.53
N ASP A 160 12.34 -14.13 -31.87
CA ASP A 160 11.74 -15.40 -31.42
C ASP A 160 11.76 -15.53 -29.88
N LEU A 161 12.87 -15.12 -29.25
CA LEU A 161 13.00 -15.11 -27.80
C LEU A 161 12.01 -14.14 -27.14
N LEU A 162 11.92 -12.90 -27.65
CA LEU A 162 10.98 -11.90 -27.13
C LEU A 162 9.52 -12.35 -27.30
N GLU A 163 9.16 -12.97 -28.42
CA GLU A 163 7.83 -13.53 -28.64
C GLU A 163 7.49 -14.63 -27.62
N ALA A 164 8.41 -15.56 -27.40
CA ALA A 164 8.26 -16.63 -26.41
C ALA A 164 8.11 -16.07 -24.98
N MET A 165 8.97 -15.11 -24.59
CA MET A 165 8.91 -14.46 -23.28
C MET A 165 7.59 -13.71 -23.09
N ASN A 166 7.13 -12.95 -24.09
CA ASN A 166 5.88 -12.19 -24.01
C ASN A 166 4.63 -13.07 -24.02
N ALA A 167 4.64 -14.21 -24.70
CA ALA A 167 3.58 -15.21 -24.60
C ALA A 167 3.49 -15.78 -23.18
N TRP A 168 4.64 -16.16 -22.61
CA TRP A 168 4.71 -16.67 -21.23
C TRP A 168 4.24 -15.63 -20.21
N ARG A 169 4.70 -14.37 -20.33
CA ARG A 169 4.32 -13.27 -19.42
C ARG A 169 2.82 -13.03 -19.40
N ARG A 170 2.17 -13.04 -20.57
CA ARG A 170 0.71 -12.90 -20.67
C ARG A 170 -0.02 -14.07 -20.01
N ALA A 171 0.38 -15.31 -20.31
CA ALA A 171 -0.23 -16.50 -19.71
C ALA A 171 -0.09 -16.49 -18.17
N GLU A 172 1.10 -16.12 -17.67
CA GLU A 172 1.39 -16.08 -16.24
C GLU A 172 0.66 -14.92 -15.53
N ALA A 173 0.55 -13.74 -16.16
CA ALA A 173 -0.24 -12.62 -15.63
C ALA A 173 -1.71 -13.00 -15.46
N THR A 174 -2.29 -13.69 -16.46
CA THR A 174 -3.66 -14.24 -16.40
C THR A 174 -3.78 -15.29 -15.29
N ARG A 175 -2.84 -16.24 -15.20
CA ARG A 175 -2.83 -17.30 -14.19
C ARG A 175 -2.77 -16.73 -12.76
N LYS A 176 -2.05 -15.63 -12.56
CA LYS A 176 -1.95 -14.92 -11.28
C LYS A 176 -3.11 -13.95 -11.00
N GLY A 177 -4.05 -13.79 -11.94
CA GLY A 177 -5.20 -12.92 -11.77
C GLY A 177 -4.84 -11.43 -11.67
N LEU A 178 -3.78 -10.97 -12.34
CA LEU A 178 -3.31 -9.58 -12.22
C LEU A 178 -4.26 -8.55 -12.84
N GLY A 179 -5.26 -8.98 -13.61
CA GLY A 179 -6.26 -8.08 -14.22
C GLY A 179 -5.70 -7.11 -15.27
N LEU A 180 -4.49 -7.35 -15.77
CA LEU A 180 -3.80 -6.49 -16.73
C LEU A 180 -3.05 -7.30 -17.78
N VAL A 181 -2.75 -6.64 -18.90
CA VAL A 181 -1.88 -7.17 -19.96
C VAL A 181 -0.51 -6.49 -19.86
N PRO A 182 0.58 -7.23 -19.58
CA PRO A 182 1.91 -6.65 -19.52
C PRO A 182 2.35 -6.04 -20.86
N ARG A 183 3.01 -4.87 -20.84
CA ARG A 183 3.70 -4.26 -21.96
C ARG A 183 4.65 -5.29 -22.59
N PRO A 184 4.64 -5.50 -23.91
CA PRO A 184 5.61 -6.38 -24.55
C PRO A 184 7.05 -5.95 -24.25
N LEU A 185 7.90 -6.92 -23.88
CA LEU A 185 9.34 -6.71 -23.79
C LEU A 185 9.90 -6.40 -25.18
N ALA A 186 10.85 -5.47 -25.21
CA ALA A 186 11.63 -5.05 -26.35
C ALA A 186 13.10 -5.46 -26.19
N VAL A 187 13.89 -5.23 -27.24
CA VAL A 187 15.33 -5.55 -27.25
C VAL A 187 16.07 -4.86 -26.11
N ALA A 188 15.71 -3.62 -25.77
CA ALA A 188 16.33 -2.88 -24.66
C ALA A 188 16.13 -3.58 -23.30
N ASP A 189 14.96 -4.17 -23.05
CA ASP A 189 14.70 -4.91 -21.80
C ASP A 189 15.56 -6.18 -21.74
N LEU A 190 15.71 -6.87 -22.88
CA LEU A 190 16.54 -8.05 -22.99
C LEU A 190 18.03 -7.74 -22.80
N SER A 191 18.50 -6.64 -23.38
CA SER A 191 19.86 -6.13 -23.20
C SER A 191 20.13 -5.78 -21.73
N LEU A 192 19.16 -5.15 -21.03
CA LEU A 192 19.27 -4.85 -19.61
C LEU A 192 19.40 -6.14 -18.78
N LEU A 193 18.57 -7.16 -19.04
CA LEU A 193 18.67 -8.46 -18.38
C LEU A 193 20.04 -9.12 -18.61
N CYS A 194 20.60 -8.98 -19.82
CA CYS A 194 21.94 -9.47 -20.14
C CYS A 194 23.03 -8.75 -19.34
N VAL A 195 23.01 -7.41 -19.31
CA VAL A 195 23.97 -6.59 -18.55
C VAL A 195 23.91 -6.91 -17.05
N LEU A 196 22.71 -7.18 -16.52
CA LEU A 196 22.54 -7.59 -15.13
C LEU A 196 23.04 -9.01 -14.85
N LEU A 197 22.86 -9.94 -15.78
CA LEU A 197 23.47 -11.26 -15.65
C LEU A 197 25.00 -11.15 -15.68
N GLU A 198 25.57 -10.30 -16.53
CA GLU A 198 27.02 -10.07 -16.64
C GLU A 198 27.59 -9.45 -15.36
N ASN A 199 26.99 -8.36 -14.88
CA ASN A 199 27.63 -7.44 -13.92
C ASN A 199 26.81 -7.15 -12.66
N GLY A 200 25.57 -7.64 -12.55
CA GLY A 200 24.65 -7.28 -11.47
C GLY A 200 25.12 -7.67 -10.07
N SER A 201 26.02 -8.66 -9.95
CA SER A 201 26.61 -9.07 -8.67
C SER A 201 27.43 -7.95 -8.00
N HIS A 202 28.10 -7.11 -8.80
CA HIS A 202 28.87 -5.97 -8.30
C HIS A 202 27.98 -4.89 -7.67
N TYR A 203 26.79 -4.71 -8.24
CA TYR A 203 25.84 -3.65 -7.85
C TYR A 203 24.79 -4.13 -6.83
N GLY A 204 24.58 -5.44 -6.68
CA GLY A 204 23.53 -5.97 -5.80
C GLY A 204 23.69 -5.56 -4.33
N ARG A 205 24.93 -5.46 -3.83
CA ARG A 205 25.20 -4.96 -2.46
C ARG A 205 24.94 -3.47 -2.34
N LEU A 206 25.32 -2.70 -3.36
CA LEU A 206 25.09 -1.26 -3.39
C LEU A 206 23.59 -0.98 -3.29
N VAL A 207 22.78 -1.54 -4.21
CA VAL A 207 21.31 -1.40 -4.20
C VAL A 207 20.70 -1.72 -2.85
N THR A 208 21.10 -2.83 -2.24
CA THR A 208 20.55 -3.27 -0.94
C THR A 208 20.84 -2.27 0.17
N GLY A 209 21.95 -1.52 0.08
CA GLY A 209 22.33 -0.50 1.05
C GLY A 209 21.85 0.92 0.72
N LEU A 210 21.20 1.16 -0.42
CA LEU A 210 20.74 2.51 -0.80
C LEU A 210 19.42 2.90 -0.10
N ASN A 211 18.52 1.95 0.15
CA ASN A 211 17.22 2.22 0.77
C ASN A 211 17.33 2.29 2.30
N ASN A 212 18.05 3.29 2.82
CA ASN A 212 18.17 3.58 4.25
C ASN A 212 17.29 4.79 4.61
N ASP A 213 16.48 4.65 5.67
CA ASP A 213 15.57 5.70 6.14
C ASP A 213 16.29 6.97 6.65
N ASP A 214 17.57 6.84 7.01
CA ASP A 214 18.41 7.94 7.51
C ASP A 214 18.86 8.93 6.41
N ASP A 215 18.78 8.54 5.13
CA ASP A 215 19.15 9.40 4.00
C ASP A 215 17.91 10.04 3.36
N SER A 216 17.30 10.99 4.06
CA SER A 216 16.00 11.55 3.65
C SER A 216 16.02 12.26 2.29
N THR A 217 17.17 12.79 1.86
CA THR A 217 17.32 13.49 0.57
C THR A 217 17.98 12.63 -0.51
N GLY A 218 18.52 11.46 -0.16
CA GLY A 218 19.26 10.57 -1.07
C GLY A 218 20.64 11.09 -1.47
N ALA A 219 21.16 12.11 -0.78
CA ALA A 219 22.44 12.71 -1.10
C ALA A 219 23.61 11.75 -0.85
N ASN A 220 23.55 10.95 0.22
CA ASN A 220 24.57 9.96 0.53
C ASN A 220 24.50 8.79 -0.45
N GLY A 221 23.29 8.34 -0.78
CA GLY A 221 23.03 7.33 -1.80
C GLY A 221 23.54 7.75 -3.19
N ALA A 222 23.31 9.01 -3.59
CA ALA A 222 23.85 9.56 -4.83
C ALA A 222 25.38 9.55 -4.83
N GLY A 223 26.02 10.05 -3.77
CA GLY A 223 27.48 10.01 -3.63
C GLY A 223 28.05 8.59 -3.66
N ALA A 224 27.39 7.63 -3.02
CA ALA A 224 27.79 6.23 -3.03
C ALA A 224 27.70 5.61 -4.44
N VAL A 225 26.65 5.91 -5.21
CA VAL A 225 26.51 5.44 -6.60
C VAL A 225 27.58 6.06 -7.49
N LEU A 226 27.80 7.37 -7.40
CA LEU A 226 28.73 8.09 -8.26
C LEU A 226 30.20 7.74 -8.00
N SER A 227 30.53 7.37 -6.77
CA SER A 227 31.87 6.91 -6.39
C SER A 227 32.09 5.40 -6.61
N HIS A 228 31.04 4.64 -6.92
CA HIS A 228 31.15 3.20 -7.10
C HIS A 228 31.84 2.84 -8.42
N GLN A 229 32.95 2.10 -8.32
CA GLN A 229 33.66 1.55 -9.47
C GLN A 229 33.71 0.03 -9.40
N ALA A 230 32.93 -0.62 -10.27
CA ALA A 230 32.95 -2.07 -10.39
C ALA A 230 34.17 -2.54 -11.21
N PRO A 231 34.99 -3.46 -10.68
CA PRO A 231 36.19 -3.92 -11.38
C PRO A 231 35.83 -4.71 -12.64
N GLY A 232 36.48 -4.40 -13.77
CA GLY A 232 36.32 -5.14 -15.02
C GLY A 232 35.04 -4.85 -15.80
N VAL A 233 34.20 -3.90 -15.36
CA VAL A 233 32.97 -3.51 -16.05
C VAL A 233 33.27 -2.42 -17.10
N PRO A 234 32.89 -2.60 -18.38
CA PRO A 234 33.04 -1.57 -19.40
C PRO A 234 32.33 -0.27 -19.03
N ALA A 235 32.93 0.89 -19.34
CA ALA A 235 32.42 2.20 -18.94
C ALA A 235 30.95 2.46 -19.35
N ALA A 236 30.55 2.05 -20.56
CA ALA A 236 29.17 2.20 -21.03
C ALA A 236 28.17 1.36 -20.20
N GLN A 237 28.54 0.12 -19.83
CA GLN A 237 27.72 -0.73 -18.97
C GLN A 237 27.70 -0.20 -17.53
N ALA A 238 28.83 0.29 -17.03
CA ALA A 238 28.92 0.92 -15.71
C ALA A 238 28.03 2.17 -15.60
N ALA A 239 27.99 3.02 -16.64
CA ALA A 239 27.10 4.18 -16.69
C ALA A 239 25.61 3.76 -16.68
N GLN A 240 25.24 2.75 -17.48
CA GLN A 240 23.89 2.20 -17.49
C GLN A 240 23.48 1.62 -16.12
N LEU A 241 24.35 0.85 -15.49
CA LEU A 241 24.12 0.24 -14.17
C LEU A 241 24.07 1.29 -13.06
N SER A 242 24.84 2.38 -13.18
CA SER A 242 24.81 3.48 -12.21
C SER A 242 23.48 4.24 -12.29
N LEU A 243 22.97 4.54 -13.50
CA LEU A 243 21.64 5.11 -13.69
C LEU A 243 20.52 4.17 -13.23
N LEU A 244 20.72 2.85 -13.33
CA LEU A 244 19.75 1.88 -12.83
C LEU A 244 19.54 1.99 -11.30
N MET A 245 20.53 2.47 -10.54
CA MET A 245 20.45 2.52 -9.08
C MET A 245 19.30 3.41 -8.57
N PRO A 246 19.19 4.70 -8.95
CA PRO A 246 18.04 5.52 -8.59
C PRO A 246 16.73 5.00 -9.20
N LEU A 247 16.76 4.39 -10.40
CA LEU A 247 15.57 3.77 -10.99
C LEU A 247 15.06 2.58 -10.16
N VAL A 248 15.94 1.79 -9.54
CA VAL A 248 15.54 0.71 -8.63
C VAL A 248 14.95 1.27 -7.35
N LEU A 249 15.52 2.34 -6.79
CA LEU A 249 14.93 3.04 -5.64
C LEU A 249 13.50 3.52 -5.95
N LEU A 250 13.26 4.05 -7.14
CA LEU A 250 11.91 4.39 -7.61
C LEU A 250 11.02 3.16 -7.79
N ASN A 251 11.42 2.25 -8.67
CA ASN A 251 10.59 1.15 -9.15
C ASN A 251 10.28 0.11 -8.06
N ARG A 252 11.26 -0.19 -7.19
CA ARG A 252 11.15 -1.22 -6.14
C ARG A 252 10.74 -0.63 -4.80
N HIS A 253 11.38 0.46 -4.39
CA HIS A 253 11.23 1.00 -3.04
C HIS A 253 10.25 2.18 -2.96
N ARG A 254 9.92 2.82 -4.10
CA ARG A 254 9.13 4.06 -4.16
C ARG A 254 9.70 5.14 -3.24
N ALA A 255 11.04 5.20 -3.16
CA ALA A 255 11.77 6.13 -2.32
C ALA A 255 11.87 7.52 -2.98
N TYR A 256 10.72 8.19 -3.18
CA TYR A 256 10.64 9.43 -3.94
C TYR A 256 11.45 10.57 -3.32
N ARG A 257 11.47 10.68 -1.98
CA ARG A 257 12.25 11.70 -1.26
C ARG A 257 13.75 11.63 -1.53
N GLN A 258 14.26 10.44 -1.80
CA GLN A 258 15.69 10.24 -2.08
C GLN A 258 16.08 10.74 -3.47
N MET A 259 15.12 11.07 -4.34
CA MET A 259 15.44 11.47 -5.71
C MET A 259 16.05 12.86 -5.80
N SER A 260 15.84 13.75 -4.83
CA SER A 260 16.44 15.09 -4.82
C SER A 260 17.97 15.01 -4.94
N GLY A 261 18.62 14.11 -4.20
CA GLY A 261 20.06 13.88 -4.27
C GLY A 261 20.54 13.46 -5.65
N TYR A 262 19.81 12.56 -6.31
CA TYR A 262 20.16 12.09 -7.66
C TYR A 262 19.88 13.13 -8.75
N LEU A 263 18.84 13.96 -8.61
CA LEU A 263 18.54 15.03 -9.55
C LEU A 263 19.58 16.17 -9.47
N VAL A 264 20.12 16.43 -8.28
CA VAL A 264 21.13 17.48 -8.04
C VAL A 264 22.54 17.01 -8.36
N GLN A 265 22.94 15.83 -7.89
CA GLN A 265 24.32 15.36 -7.99
C GLN A 265 24.57 14.45 -9.20
N GLY A 266 23.51 13.87 -9.77
CA GLY A 266 23.62 12.93 -10.88
C GLY A 266 24.13 13.60 -12.16
N PRO A 267 24.74 12.80 -13.07
CA PRO A 267 25.06 13.24 -14.42
C PRO A 267 23.87 13.91 -15.14
N PRO A 268 24.10 14.96 -15.95
CA PRO A 268 23.02 15.70 -16.61
C PRO A 268 22.12 14.84 -17.52
N ASP A 269 22.67 13.77 -18.10
CA ASP A 269 21.94 12.83 -18.96
C ASP A 269 20.99 11.91 -18.18
N TRP A 270 21.11 11.84 -16.85
CA TRP A 270 20.19 11.08 -16.00
C TRP A 270 18.86 11.81 -15.82
N GLN A 271 18.89 13.14 -15.76
CA GLN A 271 17.71 13.95 -15.42
C GLN A 271 16.50 13.65 -16.32
N PRO A 272 16.60 13.63 -17.67
CA PRO A 272 15.44 13.34 -18.51
C PRO A 272 14.82 11.96 -18.23
N VAL A 273 15.65 10.95 -17.92
CA VAL A 273 15.21 9.58 -17.63
C VAL A 273 14.51 9.52 -16.27
N LEU A 274 15.09 10.15 -15.25
CA LEU A 274 14.55 10.19 -13.90
C LEU A 274 13.25 10.99 -13.84
N LEU A 275 13.17 12.14 -14.52
CA LEU A 275 11.95 12.95 -14.61
C LEU A 275 10.82 12.19 -15.31
N SER A 276 11.11 11.51 -16.42
CA SER A 276 10.09 10.70 -17.10
C SER A 276 9.62 9.53 -16.22
N ALA A 277 10.52 8.89 -15.47
CA ALA A 277 10.15 7.85 -14.51
C ALA A 277 9.26 8.41 -13.39
N LEU A 278 9.61 9.56 -12.81
CA LEU A 278 8.83 10.23 -11.78
C LEU A 278 7.40 10.58 -12.23
N VAL A 279 7.23 11.11 -13.45
CA VAL A 279 5.89 11.39 -14.00
C VAL A 279 5.08 10.11 -14.21
N ARG A 280 5.71 9.01 -14.62
CA ARG A 280 5.02 7.71 -14.73
C ARG A 280 4.63 7.14 -13.37
N HIS A 281 5.46 7.33 -12.34
CA HIS A 281 5.12 7.01 -10.96
C HIS A 281 3.95 7.86 -10.43
N LEU A 282 3.90 9.15 -10.77
CA LEU A 282 2.75 10.00 -10.49
C LEU A 282 1.50 9.47 -11.21
N ALA A 283 1.59 9.19 -12.50
CA ALA A 283 0.49 8.63 -13.28
C ALA A 283 -0.06 7.34 -12.66
N ARG A 284 0.83 6.43 -12.25
CA ARG A 284 0.49 5.20 -11.54
C ARG A 284 -0.21 5.47 -10.22
N THR A 285 0.33 6.38 -9.39
CA THR A 285 -0.23 6.71 -8.08
C THR A 285 -1.62 7.32 -8.22
N CYS A 286 -1.78 8.27 -9.15
CA CYS A 286 -3.05 8.86 -9.53
C CYS A 286 -4.09 7.82 -9.96
N GLN A 287 -3.68 6.87 -10.81
CA GLN A 287 -4.57 5.82 -11.29
C GLN A 287 -5.00 4.87 -10.17
N VAL A 288 -4.07 4.42 -9.32
CA VAL A 288 -4.39 3.51 -8.20
C VAL A 288 -5.35 4.19 -7.22
N LEU A 289 -5.08 5.45 -6.86
CA LEU A 289 -5.99 6.21 -6.01
C LEU A 289 -7.39 6.33 -6.62
N ALA A 290 -7.47 6.70 -7.90
CA ALA A 290 -8.76 6.86 -8.58
C ALA A 290 -9.53 5.53 -8.74
N ASP A 291 -8.83 4.42 -8.98
CA ASP A 291 -9.45 3.09 -9.10
C ASP A 291 -9.92 2.55 -7.75
N GLU A 292 -9.10 2.62 -6.70
CA GLU A 292 -9.47 2.12 -5.37
C GLU A 292 -10.57 2.95 -4.71
N LEU A 293 -10.54 4.29 -4.87
CA LEU A 293 -11.62 5.16 -4.39
C LEU A 293 -12.90 4.99 -5.20
N GLY A 294 -12.79 4.76 -6.52
CA GLY A 294 -13.95 4.43 -7.36
C GLY A 294 -14.59 3.10 -6.97
N GLN A 295 -13.79 2.06 -6.73
CA GLN A 295 -14.27 0.77 -6.23
C GLN A 295 -14.89 0.90 -4.84
N LEU A 296 -14.33 1.74 -3.97
CA LEU A 296 -14.90 2.03 -2.65
C LEU A 296 -16.30 2.65 -2.75
N ALA A 297 -16.52 3.52 -3.75
CA ALA A 297 -17.83 4.12 -4.03
C ALA A 297 -18.82 3.15 -4.73
N GLY A 298 -18.43 1.88 -4.94
CA GLY A 298 -19.26 0.89 -5.63
C GLY A 298 -19.39 1.13 -7.13
N ALA A 299 -18.36 1.71 -7.78
CA ALA A 299 -18.37 1.90 -9.23
C ALA A 299 -18.63 0.56 -9.95
N GLY A 300 -19.75 0.50 -10.69
CA GLY A 300 -20.22 -0.71 -11.38
C GLY A 300 -21.25 -1.55 -10.62
N GLU A 301 -21.66 -1.17 -9.40
CA GLU A 301 -22.70 -1.87 -8.62
C GLU A 301 -24.12 -1.34 -8.90
N VAL A 302 -25.11 -2.24 -8.90
CA VAL A 302 -26.54 -1.94 -9.17
C VAL A 302 -27.23 -1.26 -7.98
N ALA A 303 -26.72 -1.43 -6.76
CA ALA A 303 -27.31 -0.87 -5.54
C ALA A 303 -26.23 -0.30 -4.60
N ARG A 304 -26.48 0.88 -4.02
CA ARG A 304 -25.56 1.54 -3.08
C ARG A 304 -25.61 0.85 -1.72
N ARG A 305 -24.60 0.04 -1.42
CA ARG A 305 -24.44 -0.70 -0.16
C ARG A 305 -23.81 0.16 0.94
N PRO A 306 -23.95 -0.22 2.22
CA PRO A 306 -23.15 0.35 3.32
C PRO A 306 -21.66 0.28 2.98
N LEU A 307 -20.93 1.32 3.37
CA LEU A 307 -19.51 1.44 3.07
C LEU A 307 -18.71 0.40 3.85
N VAL A 308 -17.95 -0.43 3.14
CA VAL A 308 -17.02 -1.39 3.74
C VAL A 308 -15.62 -1.08 3.24
N VAL A 309 -14.74 -0.72 4.18
CA VAL A 309 -13.33 -0.49 3.91
C VAL A 309 -12.54 -1.62 4.56
N ALA A 310 -12.06 -2.57 3.76
CA ALA A 310 -11.14 -3.60 4.25
C ALA A 310 -9.83 -2.95 4.75
N SER A 311 -9.22 -3.50 5.81
CA SER A 311 -7.98 -2.98 6.39
C SER A 311 -6.87 -2.84 5.34
N ASP A 312 -6.68 -3.87 4.51
CA ASP A 312 -5.66 -3.87 3.45
C ASP A 312 -5.86 -2.74 2.44
N ARG A 313 -7.13 -2.44 2.08
CA ARG A 313 -7.46 -1.33 1.17
C ARG A 313 -7.22 0.02 1.84
N ARG A 314 -7.54 0.15 3.13
CA ARG A 314 -7.25 1.35 3.91
C ARG A 314 -5.74 1.60 3.95
N GLU A 315 -4.95 0.60 4.31
CA GLU A 315 -3.48 0.69 4.33
C GLU A 315 -2.89 1.04 2.96
N LEU A 316 -3.42 0.45 1.89
CA LEU A 316 -3.06 0.80 0.53
C LEU A 316 -3.32 2.29 0.24
N LEU A 317 -4.53 2.78 0.46
CA LEU A 317 -4.91 4.17 0.20
C LEU A 317 -4.08 5.16 1.02
N GLU A 318 -3.87 4.91 2.30
CA GLU A 318 -3.02 5.75 3.16
C GLU A 318 -1.58 5.81 2.62
N ARG A 319 -1.01 4.66 2.21
CA ARG A 319 0.32 4.60 1.65
C ARG A 319 0.42 5.32 0.31
N GLU A 320 -0.55 5.14 -0.58
CA GLU A 320 -0.57 5.83 -1.87
C GLU A 320 -0.75 7.34 -1.72
N LEU A 321 -1.48 7.80 -0.69
CA LEU A 321 -1.60 9.22 -0.39
C LEU A 321 -0.25 9.82 0.07
N VAL A 322 0.50 9.11 0.90
CA VAL A 322 1.87 9.51 1.29
C VAL A 322 2.77 9.59 0.05
N HIS A 323 2.70 8.60 -0.83
CA HIS A 323 3.48 8.60 -2.08
C HIS A 323 3.11 9.74 -3.03
N LEU A 324 1.83 10.06 -3.15
CA LEU A 324 1.38 11.23 -3.90
C LEU A 324 1.99 12.50 -3.31
N ASP A 325 1.93 12.65 -1.99
CA ASP A 325 2.49 13.82 -1.30
C ASP A 325 4.00 13.99 -1.52
N GLU A 326 4.76 12.90 -1.43
CA GLU A 326 6.19 12.92 -1.67
C GLU A 326 6.54 13.29 -3.11
N LEU A 327 5.81 12.74 -4.09
CA LEU A 327 5.97 13.10 -5.50
C LEU A 327 5.64 14.57 -5.74
N LEU A 328 4.53 15.08 -5.21
CA LEU A 328 4.14 16.47 -5.39
C LEU A 328 5.11 17.44 -4.71
N THR A 329 5.63 17.08 -3.53
CA THR A 329 6.67 17.86 -2.84
C THR A 329 7.95 17.93 -3.67
N LEU A 330 8.39 16.80 -4.24
CA LEU A 330 9.55 16.77 -5.13
C LEU A 330 9.31 17.60 -6.40
N PHE A 331 8.09 17.57 -6.93
CA PHE A 331 7.75 18.31 -8.15
C PHE A 331 7.74 19.82 -7.92
N ASP A 332 7.31 20.26 -6.73
CA ASP A 332 7.39 21.65 -6.31
C ASP A 332 8.85 22.08 -6.06
N GLU A 333 9.66 21.25 -5.37
CA GLU A 333 11.08 21.52 -5.10
C GLU A 333 11.89 21.78 -6.39
N PHE A 334 11.63 21.00 -7.45
CA PHE A 334 12.34 21.08 -8.72
C PHE A 334 11.56 21.80 -9.82
N ASP A 335 10.45 22.45 -9.48
CA ASP A 335 9.63 23.25 -10.41
C ASP A 335 9.18 22.45 -11.66
N LEU A 336 8.96 21.14 -11.50
CA LEU A 336 8.72 20.18 -12.58
C LEU A 336 7.35 20.31 -13.24
N LEU A 337 6.50 21.18 -12.70
CA LEU A 337 5.13 21.39 -13.12
C LEU A 337 4.92 22.72 -13.83
N ARG A 338 5.95 23.55 -13.98
CA ARG A 338 5.80 24.83 -14.69
C ARG A 338 5.64 24.66 -16.19
N ASP A 339 6.62 24.05 -16.84
CA ASP A 339 6.71 24.05 -18.30
C ASP A 339 7.25 22.74 -18.87
N GLY A 340 6.84 22.44 -20.10
CA GLY A 340 7.32 21.30 -20.88
C GLY A 340 6.38 20.11 -20.93
N ARG A 341 6.83 19.08 -21.66
CA ARG A 341 6.03 17.87 -21.93
C ARG A 341 5.67 17.12 -20.64
N GLU A 342 6.63 16.96 -19.74
CA GLU A 342 6.45 16.19 -18.51
C GLU A 342 5.51 16.90 -17.52
N ALA A 343 5.59 18.23 -17.42
CA ALA A 343 4.61 19.05 -16.71
C ALA A 343 3.18 18.85 -17.25
N SER A 344 3.02 18.91 -18.58
CA SER A 344 1.72 18.69 -19.23
C SER A 344 1.13 17.30 -18.96
N LEU A 345 1.97 16.26 -19.00
CA LEU A 345 1.56 14.89 -18.67
C LEU A 345 1.16 14.77 -17.20
N ALA A 346 1.96 15.30 -16.28
CA ALA A 346 1.67 15.29 -14.86
C ALA A 346 0.34 15.99 -14.53
N HIS A 347 0.09 17.17 -15.11
CA HIS A 347 -1.19 17.89 -14.99
C HIS A 347 -2.36 17.06 -15.50
N SER A 348 -2.22 16.43 -16.67
CA SER A 348 -3.26 15.57 -17.24
C SER A 348 -3.62 14.39 -16.32
N HIS A 349 -2.61 13.76 -15.71
CA HIS A 349 -2.84 12.65 -14.78
C HIS A 349 -3.51 13.10 -13.48
N LEU A 350 -3.10 14.24 -12.93
CA LEU A 350 -3.73 14.84 -11.74
C LEU A 350 -5.19 15.21 -12.02
N ASP A 351 -5.45 15.91 -13.12
CA ASP A 351 -6.80 16.31 -13.52
C ASP A 351 -7.71 15.10 -13.76
N SER A 352 -7.20 14.04 -14.37
CA SER A 352 -7.93 12.80 -14.60
C SER A 352 -8.30 12.12 -13.28
N MET A 353 -7.36 12.02 -12.34
CA MET A 353 -7.61 11.50 -11.00
C MET A 353 -8.68 12.35 -10.28
N ILE A 354 -8.51 13.67 -10.24
CA ILE A 354 -9.43 14.59 -9.56
C ILE A 354 -10.84 14.43 -10.12
N LYS A 355 -11.02 14.54 -11.45
CA LYS A 355 -12.33 14.37 -12.10
C LYS A 355 -12.98 13.03 -11.76
N LYS A 356 -12.20 11.95 -11.75
CA LYS A 356 -12.71 10.61 -11.44
C LYS A 356 -13.08 10.46 -9.97
N VAL A 357 -12.25 10.91 -9.05
CA VAL A 357 -12.53 10.87 -7.61
C VAL A 357 -13.73 11.74 -7.27
N GLU A 358 -13.78 12.99 -7.74
CA GLU A 358 -14.90 13.90 -7.49
C GLU A 358 -16.20 13.39 -8.12
N GLY A 359 -16.13 12.84 -9.34
CA GLY A 359 -17.31 12.34 -10.05
C GLY A 359 -17.91 11.06 -9.46
N THR A 360 -17.13 10.27 -8.71
CA THR A 360 -17.56 8.97 -8.19
C THR A 360 -17.73 8.99 -6.67
N LEU A 361 -16.73 9.44 -5.94
CA LEU A 361 -16.67 9.36 -4.49
C LEU A 361 -17.57 10.40 -3.81
N TYR A 362 -17.54 11.67 -4.26
CA TYR A 362 -18.31 12.72 -3.59
C TYR A 362 -19.83 12.46 -3.61
N PRO A 363 -20.47 12.15 -4.75
CA PRO A 363 -21.91 11.86 -4.76
C PRO A 363 -22.28 10.64 -3.91
N TYR A 364 -21.40 9.63 -3.88
CA TYR A 364 -21.60 8.45 -3.04
C TYR A 364 -21.57 8.81 -1.56
N LEU A 365 -20.53 9.53 -1.12
CA LEU A 365 -20.38 9.97 0.27
C LEU A 365 -21.52 10.89 0.70
N SER A 366 -21.92 11.87 -0.12
CA SER A 366 -23.09 12.74 0.18
C SER A 366 -24.35 11.93 0.43
N THR A 367 -24.65 10.95 -0.42
CA THR A 367 -25.81 10.08 -0.23
C THR A 367 -25.69 9.20 1.02
N ARG A 368 -24.51 8.62 1.30
CA ARG A 368 -24.31 7.81 2.50
C ARG A 368 -24.41 8.65 3.77
N VAL A 369 -23.87 9.86 3.77
CA VAL A 369 -23.99 10.81 4.89
C VAL A 369 -25.45 11.14 5.12
N SER A 370 -26.19 11.57 4.09
CA SER A 370 -27.62 11.90 4.20
C SER A 370 -28.44 10.73 4.77
N VAL A 371 -28.22 9.50 4.29
CA VAL A 371 -28.90 8.30 4.81
C VAL A 371 -28.51 7.99 6.25
N THR A 372 -27.24 8.15 6.61
CA THR A 372 -26.72 7.80 7.94
C THR A 372 -27.08 8.83 9.00
N SER A 373 -27.08 10.12 8.64
CA SER A 373 -27.41 11.22 9.54
C SER A 373 -28.90 11.26 9.88
N HIS A 374 -29.78 10.84 8.96
CA HIS A 374 -31.23 10.78 9.19
C HIS A 374 -31.76 9.39 9.61
N ALA A 375 -30.87 8.40 9.79
CA ALA A 375 -31.28 7.07 10.22
C ALA A 375 -31.83 7.10 11.65
N LYS A 376 -33.03 6.57 11.85
CA LYS A 376 -33.66 6.40 13.17
C LYS A 376 -33.16 5.12 13.85
N GLY A 377 -32.73 5.22 15.10
CA GLY A 377 -32.26 4.08 15.91
C GLY A 377 -30.73 3.94 16.02
N ARG A 378 -30.24 2.68 16.00
CA ARG A 378 -28.82 2.33 16.22
C ARG A 378 -27.92 2.91 15.13
N MET A 379 -26.64 3.14 15.46
CA MET A 379 -25.63 3.59 14.51
C MET A 379 -25.60 2.69 13.27
N ALA A 380 -25.51 3.31 12.08
CA ALA A 380 -25.30 2.57 10.84
C ALA A 380 -24.01 1.76 10.96
N LEU A 381 -24.04 0.53 10.44
CA LEU A 381 -22.91 -0.42 10.53
C LEU A 381 -21.62 0.13 9.89
N ASP A 382 -21.74 1.08 8.97
CA ASP A 382 -20.65 1.69 8.22
C ASP A 382 -20.21 3.07 8.74
N HIS A 383 -20.72 3.54 9.89
CA HIS A 383 -20.42 4.90 10.39
C HIS A 383 -18.91 5.18 10.51
N ALA A 384 -18.14 4.27 11.10
CA ALA A 384 -16.69 4.43 11.25
C ALA A 384 -15.95 4.45 9.90
N ALA A 385 -16.40 3.62 8.95
CA ALA A 385 -15.85 3.62 7.59
C ALA A 385 -16.17 4.92 6.86
N LEU A 386 -17.38 5.46 7.05
CA LEU A 386 -17.81 6.72 6.47
C LEU A 386 -17.03 7.91 7.03
N ALA A 387 -16.88 7.99 8.36
CA ALA A 387 -16.05 9.01 9.01
C ALA A 387 -14.59 8.94 8.53
N TRP A 388 -14.01 7.74 8.41
CA TRP A 388 -12.68 7.59 7.86
C TRP A 388 -12.59 8.08 6.41
N ALA A 389 -13.56 7.72 5.54
CA ALA A 389 -13.54 8.13 4.14
C ALA A 389 -13.67 9.64 3.98
N LEU A 390 -14.50 10.30 4.80
CA LEU A 390 -14.60 11.76 4.85
C LEU A 390 -13.26 12.41 5.26
N GLY A 391 -12.65 11.93 6.34
CA GLY A 391 -11.32 12.40 6.77
C GLY A 391 -10.21 12.11 5.76
N TYR A 392 -10.33 11.01 5.02
CA TYR A 392 -9.45 10.70 3.90
C TYR A 392 -9.59 11.73 2.76
N THR A 393 -10.82 12.08 2.35
CA THR A 393 -11.03 13.10 1.30
C THR A 393 -10.45 14.45 1.66
N MET A 394 -10.54 14.85 2.95
CA MET A 394 -9.93 16.08 3.45
C MET A 394 -8.40 16.04 3.32
N ARG A 395 -7.76 14.95 3.75
CA ARG A 395 -6.29 14.78 3.65
C ARG A 395 -5.82 14.70 2.21
N TRP A 396 -6.55 14.01 1.34
CA TRP A 396 -6.30 13.97 -0.10
C TRP A 396 -6.35 15.37 -0.72
N ARG A 397 -7.39 16.15 -0.42
CA ARG A 397 -7.48 17.55 -0.85
C ARG A 397 -6.32 18.39 -0.32
N ASN A 398 -5.97 18.25 0.96
CA ASN A 398 -4.89 19.04 1.56
C ASN A 398 -3.53 18.75 0.92
N THR A 399 -3.30 17.49 0.52
CA THR A 399 -2.11 17.07 -0.23
C THR A 399 -2.00 17.81 -1.56
N LEU A 400 -3.10 17.87 -2.33
CA LEU A 400 -3.15 18.59 -3.61
C LEU A 400 -2.97 20.11 -3.44
N THR A 401 -3.57 20.70 -2.42
CA THR A 401 -3.51 22.17 -2.22
C THR A 401 -2.18 22.66 -1.66
N ARG A 402 -1.51 21.86 -0.81
CA ARG A 402 -0.25 22.27 -0.17
C ARG A 402 0.86 22.48 -1.18
N SER A 403 0.99 21.55 -2.14
CA SER A 403 2.13 21.55 -3.06
C SER A 403 1.87 22.39 -4.30
N LEU A 404 0.61 22.53 -4.76
CA LEU A 404 0.33 23.12 -6.08
C LEU A 404 -0.86 24.07 -6.15
N HIS A 405 -1.53 24.35 -5.03
CA HIS A 405 -2.77 25.13 -5.00
C HIS A 405 -3.83 24.60 -6.00
N TRP A 406 -3.85 23.29 -6.27
CA TRP A 406 -4.75 22.71 -7.28
C TRP A 406 -6.21 22.87 -6.84
N GLY A 407 -7.05 23.34 -7.77
CA GLY A 407 -8.48 23.50 -7.53
C GLY A 407 -9.18 22.16 -7.43
N THR A 408 -9.93 21.95 -6.35
CA THR A 408 -10.89 20.85 -6.21
C THR A 408 -12.26 21.43 -5.85
N ARG A 409 -13.33 20.73 -6.21
CA ARG A 409 -14.71 21.05 -5.79
C ARG A 409 -14.99 20.62 -4.35
N TYR A 410 -13.94 20.40 -3.56
CA TYR A 410 -14.05 19.94 -2.18
C TYR A 410 -14.78 20.95 -1.29
N SER A 411 -14.57 22.26 -1.47
CA SER A 411 -15.27 23.28 -0.68
C SER A 411 -16.79 23.19 -0.87
N ASP A 412 -17.26 23.17 -2.13
CA ASP A 412 -18.69 23.02 -2.44
C ASP A 412 -19.27 21.70 -1.89
N PHE A 413 -18.50 20.61 -2.00
CA PHE A 413 -18.89 19.31 -1.45
C PHE A 413 -18.98 19.34 0.09
N ARG A 414 -17.97 19.90 0.76
CA ARG A 414 -17.92 20.05 2.21
C ARG A 414 -19.06 20.91 2.72
N ASP A 415 -19.32 22.05 2.08
CA ASP A 415 -20.31 23.00 2.55
C ASP A 415 -21.72 22.40 2.46
N ARG A 416 -22.05 21.68 1.37
CA ARG A 416 -23.30 20.92 1.26
C ARG A 416 -23.41 19.80 2.29
N LEU A 417 -22.32 19.06 2.51
CA LEU A 417 -22.30 18.02 3.55
C LEU A 417 -22.55 18.60 4.94
N VAL A 418 -21.91 19.72 5.27
CA VAL A 418 -22.06 20.38 6.56
C VAL A 418 -23.47 20.93 6.72
N GLU A 419 -24.08 21.47 5.66
CA GLU A 419 -25.48 21.89 5.65
C GLU A 419 -26.42 20.70 5.94
N ASP A 420 -26.30 19.60 5.18
CA ASP A 420 -27.09 18.37 5.38
C ASP A 420 -26.93 17.80 6.82
N LEU A 421 -25.71 17.84 7.35
CA LEU A 421 -25.41 17.37 8.71
C LEU A 421 -25.98 18.34 9.77
N THR A 422 -25.95 19.64 9.51
CA THR A 422 -26.56 20.66 10.39
C THR A 422 -28.07 20.48 10.46
N ASP A 423 -28.70 20.20 9.32
CA ASP A 423 -30.14 19.96 9.26
C ASP A 423 -30.50 18.66 9.97
N ALA A 424 -29.75 17.58 9.77
CA ALA A 424 -29.94 16.32 10.51
C ALA A 424 -29.74 16.50 12.02
N TYR A 425 -28.77 17.32 12.43
CA TYR A 425 -28.50 17.65 13.82
C TYR A 425 -29.67 18.42 14.45
N ARG A 426 -30.21 19.43 13.75
CA ARG A 426 -31.38 20.20 14.21
C ARG A 426 -32.65 19.35 14.22
N ALA A 427 -32.84 18.50 13.21
CA ALA A 427 -34.00 17.62 13.09
C ALA A 427 -34.13 16.67 14.30
N ALA A 428 -32.99 16.19 14.82
CA ALA A 428 -32.91 15.33 16.01
C ALA A 428 -33.62 15.92 17.25
N PHE A 429 -33.72 17.24 17.33
CA PHE A 429 -34.33 17.96 18.45
C PHE A 429 -35.70 18.56 18.11
N SER A 430 -36.19 18.37 16.88
CA SER A 430 -37.50 18.85 16.45
C SER A 430 -38.64 18.08 17.12
N ARG A 431 -39.75 18.77 17.42
CA ARG A 431 -40.95 18.15 18.04
C ARG A 431 -41.62 17.09 17.15
N THR A 432 -41.33 17.11 15.86
CA THR A 432 -41.87 16.22 14.84
C THR A 432 -41.14 14.88 14.73
N GLU A 433 -39.92 14.76 15.25
CA GLU A 433 -39.19 13.49 15.22
C GLU A 433 -39.63 12.55 16.35
N ALA A 434 -40.23 11.42 15.97
CA ALA A 434 -40.53 10.31 16.87
C ALA A 434 -39.26 9.53 17.21
N GLY A 435 -38.97 9.39 18.51
CA GLY A 435 -37.84 8.65 19.07
C GLY A 435 -37.64 9.01 20.55
N ASP A 436 -37.00 8.13 21.31
CA ASP A 436 -36.65 8.42 22.71
C ASP A 436 -35.45 9.39 22.81
N SER A 437 -35.13 9.86 24.02
CA SER A 437 -34.02 10.81 24.23
C SER A 437 -32.66 10.25 23.81
N ARG A 438 -32.49 8.93 23.83
CA ARG A 438 -31.26 8.23 23.42
C ARG A 438 -31.13 8.18 21.90
N GLU A 439 -32.21 7.90 21.19
CA GLU A 439 -32.22 7.88 19.72
C GLU A 439 -31.93 9.27 19.14
N ARG A 440 -32.57 10.30 19.71
CA ARG A 440 -32.36 11.71 19.32
C ARG A 440 -30.93 12.16 19.59
N LEU A 441 -30.40 11.89 20.80
CA LEU A 441 -29.02 12.23 21.12
C LEU A 441 -28.03 11.44 20.26
N GLY A 442 -28.31 10.17 19.98
CA GLY A 442 -27.54 9.34 19.07
C GLY A 442 -27.50 9.88 17.64
N GLN A 443 -28.60 10.45 17.14
CA GLN A 443 -28.64 11.13 15.84
C GLN A 443 -27.75 12.37 15.81
N ALA A 444 -27.86 13.23 16.81
CA ALA A 444 -27.03 14.42 16.95
C ALA A 444 -25.53 14.08 17.06
N VAL A 445 -25.19 13.05 17.83
CA VAL A 445 -23.81 12.53 17.93
C VAL A 445 -23.29 12.07 16.58
N ARG A 446 -24.06 11.27 15.83
CA ARG A 446 -23.64 10.81 14.49
C ARG A 446 -23.38 11.98 13.55
N ALA A 447 -24.25 12.99 13.55
CA ALA A 447 -24.08 14.16 12.71
C ALA A 447 -22.80 14.95 13.09
N ALA A 448 -22.54 15.12 14.39
CA ALA A 448 -21.36 15.80 14.89
C ALA A 448 -20.05 15.03 14.62
N GLU A 449 -20.04 13.70 14.74
CA GLU A 449 -18.87 12.88 14.42
C GLU A 449 -18.53 12.93 12.92
N LEU A 450 -19.55 12.86 12.04
CA LEU A 450 -19.36 13.00 10.59
C LEU A 450 -18.92 14.42 10.19
N SER A 451 -19.38 15.47 10.88
CA SER A 451 -18.93 16.84 10.61
C SER A 451 -17.47 17.03 10.99
N GLN A 452 -17.04 16.46 12.13
CA GLN A 452 -15.66 16.54 12.58
C GLN A 452 -14.71 15.88 11.60
N ALA A 453 -15.14 14.79 10.95
CA ALA A 453 -14.35 14.11 9.92
C ALA A 453 -14.01 15.02 8.72
N VAL A 454 -14.78 16.07 8.45
CA VAL A 454 -14.49 17.08 7.41
C VAL A 454 -13.99 18.42 7.99
N GLY A 455 -13.54 18.41 9.24
CA GLY A 455 -13.01 19.59 9.93
C GLY A 455 -14.08 20.65 10.23
N ALA A 456 -15.32 20.25 10.48
CA ALA A 456 -16.39 21.13 10.95
C ALA A 456 -16.88 20.69 12.34
N ASP A 457 -17.18 21.64 13.22
CA ASP A 457 -17.71 21.32 14.55
C ASP A 457 -19.14 21.85 14.71
N LEU A 458 -20.12 20.97 14.55
CA LEU A 458 -21.53 21.33 14.75
C LEU A 458 -21.84 21.73 16.20
N ARG A 459 -21.00 21.36 17.17
CA ARG A 459 -21.21 21.72 18.58
C ARG A 459 -21.06 23.23 18.82
N GLU A 460 -20.31 23.92 17.96
CA GLU A 460 -20.22 25.39 18.00
C GLU A 460 -21.57 26.03 17.72
N SER A 461 -22.36 25.43 16.82
CA SER A 461 -23.70 25.90 16.43
C SER A 461 -24.78 25.65 17.50
N MET A 462 -24.45 24.92 18.59
CA MET A 462 -25.38 24.69 19.69
C MET A 462 -25.78 25.99 20.38
N THR A 463 -27.08 26.16 20.56
CA THR A 463 -27.68 27.31 21.23
C THR A 463 -28.64 26.85 22.34
N LEU A 464 -28.64 27.57 23.46
CA LEU A 464 -29.60 27.33 24.55
C LEU A 464 -31.02 27.74 24.18
N LEU A 465 -31.20 28.44 23.06
CA LEU A 465 -32.52 28.77 22.51
C LEU A 465 -33.23 27.53 21.94
N ASP A 466 -32.48 26.46 21.64
CA ASP A 466 -33.06 25.19 21.21
C ASP A 466 -33.60 24.42 22.43
N GLN A 467 -34.88 24.66 22.71
CA GLN A 467 -35.59 23.99 23.80
C GLN A 467 -35.69 22.47 23.59
N GLY A 468 -35.66 21.99 22.34
CA GLY A 468 -35.68 20.57 22.02
C GLY A 468 -34.39 19.88 22.45
N LEU A 469 -33.25 20.55 22.22
CA LEU A 469 -31.92 20.09 22.64
C LEU A 469 -31.81 20.02 24.17
N VAL A 470 -32.18 21.10 24.87
CA VAL A 470 -32.12 21.16 26.35
C VAL A 470 -33.02 20.09 26.97
N GLN A 471 -34.25 19.94 26.46
CA GLN A 471 -35.19 18.92 26.93
C GLN A 471 -34.67 17.50 26.68
N THR A 472 -34.15 17.23 25.47
CA THR A 472 -33.62 15.91 25.12
C THR A 472 -32.43 15.53 25.99
N ALA A 473 -31.50 16.46 26.24
CA ALA A 473 -30.35 16.24 27.10
C ALA A 473 -30.78 16.01 28.57
N THR A 474 -31.75 16.78 29.06
CA THR A 474 -32.32 16.61 30.41
C THR A 474 -32.99 15.24 30.57
N ASP A 475 -33.81 14.84 29.60
CA ASP A 475 -34.47 13.53 29.61
C ASP A 475 -33.46 12.38 29.50
N ARG A 476 -32.36 12.56 28.75
CA ARG A 476 -31.28 11.58 28.69
C ARG A 476 -30.54 11.44 30.02
N LEU A 477 -30.33 12.53 30.76
CA LEU A 477 -29.70 12.50 32.09
C LEU A 477 -30.58 11.81 33.15
N ARG A 478 -31.90 11.84 32.96
CA ARG A 478 -32.87 11.13 33.81
C ARG A 478 -32.89 9.62 33.53
N ASP A 479 -32.58 9.19 32.31
CA ASP A 479 -32.52 7.77 31.95
C ASP A 479 -31.38 7.04 32.69
N ALA A 480 -31.70 5.95 33.40
CA ALA A 480 -30.76 5.14 34.17
C ALA A 480 -29.69 4.43 33.30
N THR A 481 -29.88 4.33 31.98
CA THR A 481 -28.90 3.67 31.10
C THR A 481 -27.57 4.44 31.00
N PRO A 482 -26.41 3.73 30.86
CA PRO A 482 -25.10 4.37 30.75
C PRO A 482 -25.02 5.35 29.57
N ILE A 483 -24.42 6.52 29.82
CA ILE A 483 -24.14 7.54 28.80
C ILE A 483 -22.82 7.16 28.10
N THR A 484 -22.84 7.11 26.77
CA THR A 484 -21.66 6.84 25.95
C THR A 484 -20.68 8.02 25.98
N GLY A 485 -19.40 7.78 25.67
CA GLY A 485 -18.39 8.85 25.65
C GLY A 485 -18.74 10.00 24.69
N ALA A 486 -19.34 9.68 23.54
CA ALA A 486 -19.74 10.68 22.55
C ALA A 486 -20.98 11.49 22.97
N GLU A 487 -21.99 10.85 23.60
CA GLU A 487 -23.12 11.55 24.23
C GLU A 487 -22.63 12.48 25.35
N ASN A 488 -21.68 12.01 26.18
CA ASN A 488 -21.09 12.79 27.26
C ASN A 488 -20.40 14.06 26.73
N ALA A 489 -19.62 13.96 25.65
CA ALA A 489 -18.98 15.11 25.04
C ALA A 489 -19.99 16.19 24.60
N LEU A 490 -21.11 15.79 23.99
CA LEU A 490 -22.16 16.71 23.56
C LEU A 490 -22.89 17.36 24.75
N ILE A 491 -23.27 16.57 25.76
CA ILE A 491 -23.92 17.08 26.98
C ILE A 491 -22.98 18.05 27.73
N THR A 492 -21.69 17.75 27.80
CA THR A 492 -20.69 18.60 28.46
C THR A 492 -20.52 19.94 27.72
N THR A 493 -20.53 19.93 26.38
CA THR A 493 -20.52 21.20 25.62
C THR A 493 -21.78 22.04 25.88
N LEU A 494 -22.95 21.41 26.02
CA LEU A 494 -24.18 22.12 26.40
C LEU A 494 -24.11 22.66 27.84
N LEU A 495 -23.56 21.87 28.76
CA LEU A 495 -23.36 22.24 30.17
C LEU A 495 -22.51 23.49 30.32
N LEU A 496 -21.39 23.58 29.60
CA LEU A 496 -20.52 24.76 29.58
C LEU A 496 -21.30 26.02 29.17
N LYS A 497 -22.04 25.94 28.06
CA LYS A 497 -22.88 27.05 27.58
C LYS A 497 -23.95 27.45 28.60
N ALA A 498 -24.62 26.47 29.21
CA ALA A 498 -25.66 26.70 30.22
C ALA A 498 -25.12 27.35 31.50
N GLN A 499 -23.97 26.90 31.99
CA GLN A 499 -23.31 27.48 33.16
C GLN A 499 -22.88 28.92 32.91
N ASP A 500 -22.31 29.22 31.73
CA ASP A 500 -21.94 30.58 31.37
C ASP A 500 -23.16 31.50 31.25
N GLU A 501 -24.27 31.03 30.70
CA GLU A 501 -25.50 31.82 30.61
C GLU A 501 -26.12 32.08 32.00
N LEU A 502 -26.17 31.08 32.88
CA LEU A 502 -26.67 31.24 34.25
C LEU A 502 -25.78 32.15 35.11
N ARG A 503 -24.47 32.23 34.81
CA ARG A 503 -23.56 33.21 35.42
C ARG A 503 -23.88 34.63 34.97
N ARG A 504 -24.22 34.82 33.69
CA ARG A 504 -24.58 36.14 33.12
C ARG A 504 -25.95 36.62 33.63
N THR A 505 -26.91 35.71 33.80
CA THR A 505 -28.31 36.01 34.17
C THR A 505 -28.55 35.84 35.68
N ARG A 506 -27.90 36.69 36.49
CA ARG A 506 -27.93 36.57 37.97
C ARG A 506 -29.32 36.72 38.62
N HIS A 507 -30.23 37.47 38.00
CA HIS A 507 -31.52 37.86 38.59
C HIS A 507 -32.74 37.19 37.96
N TRP A 508 -32.57 36.50 36.83
CA TRP A 508 -33.64 35.75 36.16
C TRP A 508 -33.05 34.44 35.63
N ARG A 509 -33.22 33.36 36.40
CA ARG A 509 -32.69 32.04 36.07
C ARG A 509 -33.79 31.18 35.46
N ASP A 510 -33.54 30.68 34.26
CA ASP A 510 -34.42 29.70 33.61
C ASP A 510 -34.43 28.40 34.42
N ALA A 511 -35.61 27.97 34.89
CA ALA A 511 -35.77 26.77 35.70
C ALA A 511 -35.36 25.48 34.95
N ASN A 512 -35.54 25.43 33.62
CA ASN A 512 -35.16 24.28 32.82
C ASN A 512 -33.64 24.14 32.72
N LEU A 513 -32.92 25.27 32.61
CA LEU A 513 -31.46 25.28 32.61
C LEU A 513 -30.88 24.92 33.98
N VAL A 514 -31.50 25.39 35.07
CA VAL A 514 -31.09 25.01 36.43
C VAL A 514 -31.29 23.52 36.69
N ASP A 515 -32.42 22.95 36.27
CA ASP A 515 -32.68 21.50 36.38
C ASP A 515 -31.66 20.68 35.57
N PHE A 516 -31.41 21.07 34.32
CA PHE A 516 -30.40 20.45 33.46
C PHE A 516 -29.00 20.45 34.11
N VAL A 517 -28.53 21.60 34.59
CA VAL A 517 -27.21 21.72 35.23
C VAL A 517 -27.13 20.85 36.49
N THR A 518 -28.18 20.86 37.32
CA THR A 518 -28.24 20.06 38.55
C THR A 518 -28.18 18.56 38.25
N LEU A 519 -28.93 18.10 37.23
CA LEU A 519 -28.92 16.71 36.78
C LEU A 519 -27.57 16.29 36.18
N ALA A 520 -26.92 17.18 35.42
CA ALA A 520 -25.60 16.92 34.84
C ALA A 520 -24.53 16.78 35.94
N GLU A 521 -24.51 17.69 36.90
CA GLU A 521 -23.60 17.65 38.06
C GLU A 521 -23.88 16.40 38.92
N GLY A 522 -25.14 16.05 39.14
CA GLY A 522 -25.56 14.84 39.86
C GLY A 522 -25.13 13.54 39.19
N ARG A 523 -24.93 13.55 37.86
CA ARG A 523 -24.35 12.44 37.08
C ARG A 523 -22.82 12.44 37.06
N GLY A 524 -22.18 13.38 37.76
CA GLY A 524 -20.73 13.50 37.82
C GLY A 524 -20.09 14.12 36.58
N LEU A 525 -20.88 14.73 35.69
CA LEU A 525 -20.36 15.50 34.56
C LEU A 525 -19.77 16.81 35.11
N LYS A 526 -18.54 17.10 34.70
CA LYS A 526 -17.84 18.35 35.05
C LYS A 526 -17.50 19.07 33.75
N ALA A 527 -17.80 20.37 33.76
CA ALA A 527 -17.40 21.33 32.74
C ALA A 527 -15.89 21.38 32.55
#